data_AF-A0A7Z2YCG9-F1
#
_entry.id   AF-A0A7Z2YCG9-F1
#
_cell.length_a   1.000
_cell.length_b   1.000
_cell.length_c   1.000
_cell.angle_alpha   90.00
_cell.angle_beta   90.00
_cell.angle_gamma   90.00
#
_symmetry.space_group_name_H-M   'P 1'
#
loop_
_entity.id
_entity.type
_entity.pdbx_description
1 polymer ?
#
loop_
_entity_poly.entity_id
_entity_poly.type
_entity_poly.pdbx_seq_one_letter_code
_entity_poly.pdbx_strand_id
1 'polypeptide(L)'
;MNINATLLGQAIAFILFVWFCMKHVWPPIIAAIEERQKKISEGLESAQRADKALELAQHNAADQLKDAKKQALEIIEQANKRKTQILDEARQEALQEREQILDQGRSELEAETLRTRNELKKDVAELAILGAEKIIERSIDPAAHQDILDGISAKL
;
A
#
# COMPACT_ATOMS: atom_id res chain seq x y z
N MET A 1 14.37 -64.82 -90.35
CA MET A 1 15.29 -63.86 -89.69
C MET A 1 15.99 -64.64 -88.60
N ASN A 2 17.25 -65.05 -88.86
CA ASN A 2 17.95 -66.01 -88.01
C ASN A 2 18.31 -65.37 -86.66
N ILE A 3 18.02 -66.08 -85.58
CA ILE A 3 18.50 -65.73 -84.24
C ILE A 3 20.03 -65.88 -84.26
N ASN A 4 20.73 -64.76 -84.39
CA ASN A 4 22.18 -64.70 -84.42
C ASN A 4 22.73 -64.42 -83.02
N ALA A 5 23.98 -64.82 -82.76
CA ALA A 5 24.69 -64.59 -81.49
C ALA A 5 24.72 -63.10 -81.05
N THR A 6 24.52 -62.16 -81.98
CA THR A 6 24.35 -60.73 -81.73
C THR A 6 23.14 -60.41 -80.86
N LEU A 7 22.05 -61.18 -80.95
CA LEU A 7 20.84 -60.99 -80.15
C LEU A 7 21.09 -61.38 -78.68
N LEU A 8 21.89 -62.43 -78.46
CA LEU A 8 22.33 -62.85 -77.12
C LEU A 8 23.28 -61.81 -76.50
N GLY A 9 24.22 -61.27 -77.28
CA GLY A 9 25.11 -60.19 -76.85
C GLY A 9 24.37 -58.89 -76.52
N GLN A 10 23.37 -58.51 -77.31
CA GLN A 10 22.50 -57.37 -77.04
C GLN A 10 21.67 -57.58 -75.76
N ALA A 11 21.15 -58.78 -75.53
CA ALA A 11 20.41 -59.10 -74.30
C ALA A 11 21.29 -58.98 -73.05
N ILE A 12 22.53 -59.50 -73.10
CA ILE A 12 23.49 -59.38 -71.99
C ILE A 12 23.86 -57.92 -71.74
N ALA A 13 24.15 -57.15 -72.80
CA ALA A 13 24.45 -55.73 -72.67
C ALA A 13 23.27 -54.93 -72.09
N PHE A 14 22.04 -55.23 -72.50
CA PHE A 14 20.82 -54.62 -71.95
C PHE A 14 20.65 -54.95 -70.46
N ILE A 15 20.85 -56.20 -70.05
CA ILE A 15 20.75 -56.61 -68.64
C ILE A 15 21.81 -55.90 -67.78
N LEU A 16 23.06 -55.83 -68.24
CA LEU A 16 24.13 -55.11 -67.52
C LEU A 16 23.84 -53.61 -67.44
N PHE A 17 23.29 -53.01 -68.49
CA PHE A 17 22.89 -51.61 -68.50
C PHE A 17 21.75 -51.33 -67.52
N VAL A 18 20.69 -52.16 -67.51
CA VAL A 18 19.58 -52.03 -66.56
C VAL A 18 20.08 -52.20 -65.13
N TRP A 19 20.96 -53.17 -64.87
CA TRP A 19 21.56 -53.36 -63.55
C TRP A 19 22.38 -52.15 -63.09
N PHE A 20 23.18 -51.56 -63.99
CA PHE A 20 23.93 -50.34 -63.72
C PHE A 20 23.01 -49.15 -63.43
N CYS A 21 21.97 -48.94 -64.24
CA CYS A 21 20.98 -47.90 -64.00
C CYS A 21 20.26 -48.08 -62.66
N MET A 22 19.84 -49.31 -62.33
CA MET A 22 19.17 -49.63 -61.06
C MET A 22 20.07 -49.35 -59.86
N LYS A 23 21.36 -49.62 -59.98
CA LYS A 23 22.30 -49.44 -58.87
C LYS A 23 22.85 -48.02 -58.75
N HIS A 24 22.99 -47.27 -59.84
CA HIS A 24 23.70 -45.98 -59.82
C HIS A 24 22.87 -44.77 -60.24
N VAL A 25 21.83 -44.95 -61.06
CA VAL A 25 21.04 -43.82 -61.59
C VAL A 25 19.71 -43.66 -60.85
N TRP A 26 19.03 -44.76 -60.53
CA TRP A 26 17.77 -44.71 -59.79
C TRP A 26 17.88 -44.19 -58.35
N PRO A 27 18.87 -44.64 -57.53
CA PRO A 27 19.00 -44.18 -56.15
C PRO A 27 19.14 -42.66 -55.98
N PRO A 28 20.01 -41.94 -56.73
CA PRO A 28 20.12 -40.48 -56.57
C PRO A 28 18.86 -39.73 -57.02
N ILE A 29 18.12 -40.24 -58.01
CA ILE A 29 16.86 -39.63 -58.46
C ILE A 29 15.79 -39.73 -57.38
N ILE A 30 15.60 -40.92 -56.80
CA ILE A 30 14.61 -41.13 -55.74
C ILE A 30 15.00 -40.32 -54.50
N ALA A 31 16.29 -40.33 -54.12
CA ALA A 31 16.78 -39.56 -52.99
C ALA A 31 16.52 -38.04 -53.16
N ALA A 32 16.71 -37.49 -54.37
CA ALA A 32 16.43 -36.07 -54.64
C ALA A 32 14.92 -35.74 -54.56
N ILE A 33 14.04 -36.67 -54.95
CA ILE A 33 12.59 -36.51 -54.83
C ILE A 33 12.17 -36.58 -53.36
N GLU A 34 12.67 -37.56 -52.62
CA GLU A 34 12.39 -37.74 -51.18
C GLU A 34 12.90 -36.55 -50.37
N GLU A 35 14.10 -36.02 -50.65
CA GLU A 35 14.63 -34.85 -49.97
C GLU A 35 13.73 -33.62 -50.18
N ARG A 36 13.22 -33.42 -51.40
CA ARG A 36 12.28 -32.34 -51.70
C ARG A 36 10.96 -32.53 -50.96
N GLN A 37 10.38 -33.73 -50.99
CA GLN A 37 9.14 -34.03 -50.28
C GLN A 37 9.30 -33.83 -48.77
N LYS A 38 10.42 -34.30 -48.21
CA LYS A 38 10.75 -34.14 -46.79
C LYS A 38 10.88 -32.67 -46.41
N LYS A 39 11.62 -31.86 -47.18
CA LYS A 39 11.75 -30.41 -46.92
C LYS A 39 10.40 -29.69 -46.95
N ILE A 40 9.52 -30.04 -47.89
CA ILE A 40 8.17 -29.45 -47.98
C ILE A 40 7.33 -29.86 -46.77
N SER A 41 7.33 -31.15 -46.40
CA SER A 41 6.59 -31.67 -45.25
C SER A 41 7.06 -31.03 -43.94
N GLU A 42 8.38 -31.00 -43.73
CA GLU A 42 8.98 -30.39 -42.53
C GLU A 42 8.71 -28.89 -42.46
N GLY A 43 8.78 -28.19 -43.60
CA GLY A 43 8.44 -26.77 -43.69
C GLY A 43 6.98 -26.49 -43.35
N LEU A 44 6.05 -27.28 -43.89
CA LEU A 44 4.61 -27.13 -43.63
C LEU A 44 4.28 -27.45 -42.17
N GLU A 45 4.82 -28.53 -41.62
CA GLU A 45 4.65 -28.86 -40.20
C GLU A 45 5.25 -27.79 -39.29
N SER A 46 6.42 -27.26 -39.63
CA SER A 46 7.06 -26.20 -38.85
C SER A 46 6.23 -24.92 -38.87
N ALA A 47 5.66 -24.55 -40.02
CA ALA A 47 4.76 -23.41 -40.12
C ALA A 47 3.50 -23.61 -39.26
N GLN A 48 2.85 -24.77 -39.36
CA GLN A 48 1.68 -25.08 -38.52
C GLN A 48 2.00 -25.08 -37.02
N ARG A 49 3.17 -25.60 -36.62
CA ARG A 49 3.62 -25.55 -35.22
C ARG A 49 3.89 -24.11 -34.78
N ALA A 50 4.50 -23.29 -35.63
CA ALA A 50 4.76 -21.89 -35.34
C ALA A 50 3.45 -21.09 -35.18
N ASP A 51 2.48 -21.30 -36.06
CA ASP A 51 1.17 -20.64 -35.99
C ASP A 51 0.43 -21.02 -34.70
N LYS A 52 0.38 -22.32 -34.35
CA LYS A 52 -0.22 -22.78 -33.10
C LYS A 52 0.51 -22.25 -31.87
N ALA A 53 1.85 -22.21 -31.91
CA ALA A 53 2.64 -21.66 -30.82
C ALA A 53 2.41 -20.15 -30.65
N LEU A 54 2.25 -19.42 -31.75
CA LEU A 54 1.92 -18.01 -31.76
C LEU A 54 0.54 -17.75 -31.16
N GLU A 55 -0.47 -18.51 -31.58
CA GLU A 55 -1.83 -18.41 -31.05
C GLU A 55 -1.86 -18.69 -29.54
N LEU A 56 -1.19 -19.75 -29.11
CA LEU A 56 -1.07 -20.09 -27.69
C LEU A 56 -0.33 -19.01 -26.90
N ALA A 57 0.76 -18.45 -27.46
CA ALA A 57 1.51 -17.38 -26.81
C ALA A 57 0.67 -16.10 -26.69
N GLN A 58 -0.12 -15.76 -27.71
CA GLN A 58 -1.05 -14.63 -27.68
C GLN A 58 -2.14 -14.82 -26.63
N HIS A 59 -2.74 -16.02 -26.56
CA HIS A 59 -3.74 -16.35 -25.55
C HIS A 59 -3.15 -16.23 -24.13
N ASN A 60 -1.98 -16.84 -23.89
CA ASN A 60 -1.29 -16.79 -22.61
C ASN A 60 -0.93 -15.34 -22.22
N ALA A 61 -0.47 -14.52 -23.18
CA ALA A 61 -0.17 -13.13 -22.93
C ALA A 61 -1.45 -12.32 -22.58
N ALA A 62 -2.56 -12.58 -23.27
CA ALA A 62 -3.84 -11.94 -22.97
C ALA A 62 -4.35 -12.33 -21.58
N ASP A 63 -4.25 -13.59 -21.20
CA ASP A 63 -4.62 -14.08 -19.86
C ASP A 63 -3.73 -13.46 -18.78
N GLN A 64 -2.41 -13.45 -18.98
CA GLN A 64 -1.48 -12.82 -18.05
C GLN A 64 -1.78 -11.33 -17.86
N LEU A 65 -2.10 -10.61 -18.95
CA LEU A 65 -2.50 -9.20 -18.88
C LEU A 65 -3.82 -9.01 -18.11
N LYS A 66 -4.78 -9.92 -18.30
CA LYS A 66 -6.06 -9.88 -17.57
C LYS A 66 -5.85 -10.14 -16.08
N ASP A 67 -5.05 -11.15 -15.73
CA ASP A 67 -4.72 -11.48 -14.35
C ASP A 67 -3.92 -10.37 -13.67
N ALA A 68 -2.94 -9.79 -14.37
CA ALA A 68 -2.19 -8.65 -13.87
C ALA A 68 -3.09 -7.44 -13.60
N LYS A 69 -4.05 -7.14 -14.49
CA LYS A 69 -5.05 -6.09 -14.27
C LYS A 69 -5.94 -6.38 -13.06
N LYS A 70 -6.38 -7.64 -12.89
CA LYS A 70 -7.18 -8.04 -11.73
C LYS A 70 -6.39 -7.87 -10.43
N GLN A 71 -5.15 -8.33 -10.38
CA GLN A 71 -4.27 -8.15 -9.22
C GLN A 71 -4.02 -6.66 -8.92
N ALA A 72 -3.79 -5.84 -9.95
CA ALA A 72 -3.63 -4.40 -9.78
C ALA A 72 -4.88 -3.74 -9.15
N LEU A 73 -6.07 -4.12 -9.60
CA LEU A 73 -7.33 -3.65 -9.00
C LEU A 73 -7.49 -4.11 -7.56
N GLU A 74 -7.16 -5.37 -7.26
CA GLU A 74 -7.18 -5.90 -5.87
C GLU A 74 -6.21 -5.13 -4.96
N ILE A 75 -4.99 -4.82 -5.43
CA ILE A 75 -4.02 -4.02 -4.69
C ILE A 75 -4.57 -2.61 -4.42
N ILE A 76 -5.17 -1.97 -5.42
CA ILE A 76 -5.77 -0.63 -5.27
C ILE A 76 -6.93 -0.67 -4.26
N GLU A 77 -7.77 -1.71 -4.31
CA GLU A 77 -8.87 -1.87 -3.36
C GLU A 77 -8.35 -2.09 -1.92
N GLN A 78 -7.35 -2.95 -1.74
CA GLN A 78 -6.71 -3.18 -0.44
C GLN A 78 -6.05 -1.91 0.10
N ALA A 79 -5.36 -1.15 -0.75
CA ALA A 79 -4.74 0.11 -0.37
C ALA A 79 -5.79 1.15 0.07
N ASN A 80 -6.92 1.24 -0.63
CA ASN A 80 -8.03 2.12 -0.24
C ASN A 80 -8.67 1.69 1.09
N LYS A 81 -8.92 0.38 1.28
CA LYS A 81 -9.42 -0.14 2.56
C LYS A 81 -8.46 0.18 3.71
N ARG A 82 -7.16 -0.04 3.50
CA ARG A 82 -6.14 0.26 4.51
C ARG A 82 -6.04 1.75 4.80
N LYS A 83 -6.13 2.60 3.78
CA LYS A 83 -6.20 4.06 3.95
C LYS A 83 -7.39 4.47 4.81
N THR A 84 -8.57 3.94 4.54
CA THR A 84 -9.77 4.25 5.35
C THR A 84 -9.60 3.77 6.79
N GLN A 85 -9.08 2.56 7.00
CA GLN A 85 -8.78 2.06 8.36
C GLN A 85 -7.82 2.97 9.11
N ILE A 86 -6.70 3.36 8.49
CA ILE A 86 -5.72 4.27 9.11
C ILE A 86 -6.36 5.63 9.43
N LEU A 87 -7.20 6.15 8.54
CA LEU A 87 -7.87 7.43 8.75
C LEU A 87 -8.87 7.35 9.92
N ASP A 88 -9.60 6.24 10.05
CA ASP A 88 -10.56 6.05 11.12
C ASP A 88 -9.86 5.76 12.47
N GLU A 89 -8.77 4.99 12.47
CA GLU A 89 -7.90 4.79 13.64
C GLU A 89 -7.32 6.14 14.11
N ALA A 90 -6.73 6.93 13.20
CA ALA A 90 -6.19 8.24 13.53
C ALA A 90 -7.25 9.23 14.04
N ARG A 91 -8.49 9.17 13.50
CA ARG A 91 -9.61 9.97 14.03
C ARG A 91 -10.00 9.55 15.43
N GLN A 92 -10.04 8.25 15.72
CA GLN A 92 -10.37 7.76 17.05
C GLN A 92 -9.29 8.16 18.06
N GLU A 93 -8.01 8.01 17.70
CA GLU A 93 -6.89 8.43 18.53
C GLU A 93 -6.93 9.94 18.80
N ALA A 94 -7.17 10.77 17.77
CA ALA A 94 -7.30 12.21 17.93
C ALA A 94 -8.50 12.61 18.81
N LEU A 95 -9.61 11.87 18.75
CA LEU A 95 -10.76 12.10 19.64
C LEU A 95 -10.43 11.76 21.10
N GLN A 96 -9.73 10.65 21.33
CA GLN A 96 -9.28 10.25 22.67
C GLN A 96 -8.27 11.25 23.24
N GLU A 97 -7.29 11.68 22.46
CA GLU A 97 -6.31 12.68 22.87
C GLU A 97 -6.98 14.02 23.17
N ARG A 98 -7.96 14.43 22.34
CA ARG A 98 -8.77 15.63 22.60
C ARG A 98 -9.50 15.53 23.94
N GLU A 99 -10.11 14.40 24.25
CA GLU A 99 -10.82 14.18 25.50
C GLU A 99 -9.86 14.24 26.69
N GLN A 100 -8.69 13.60 26.60
CA GLN A 100 -7.65 13.69 27.62
C GLN A 100 -7.16 15.13 27.85
N ILE A 101 -6.93 15.90 26.79
CA ILE A 101 -6.53 17.31 26.89
C ILE A 101 -7.63 18.14 27.57
N LEU A 102 -8.90 17.90 27.23
CA LEU A 102 -10.03 18.61 27.85
C LEU A 102 -10.15 18.27 29.34
N ASP A 103 -10.01 17.01 29.71
CA ASP A 103 -10.07 16.59 31.12
C ASP A 103 -8.90 17.14 31.92
N GLN A 104 -7.69 17.10 31.37
CA GLN A 104 -6.51 17.72 31.97
C GLN A 104 -6.71 19.24 32.15
N GLY A 105 -7.21 19.91 31.12
CA GLY A 105 -7.51 21.35 31.17
C GLY A 105 -8.59 21.70 32.21
N ARG A 106 -9.61 20.85 32.37
CA ARG A 106 -10.61 21.01 33.45
C ARG A 106 -9.99 20.86 34.83
N SER A 107 -9.14 19.85 35.03
CA SER A 107 -8.44 19.65 36.30
C SER A 107 -7.52 20.82 36.64
N GLU A 108 -6.80 21.37 35.66
CA GLU A 108 -5.96 22.55 35.83
C GLU A 108 -6.79 23.79 36.16
N LEU A 109 -7.92 23.98 35.48
CA LEU A 109 -8.82 25.12 35.72
C LEU A 109 -9.48 25.06 37.10
N GLU A 110 -9.85 23.87 37.58
CA GLU A 110 -10.34 23.66 38.93
C GLU A 110 -9.27 23.97 39.99
N ALA A 111 -8.04 23.50 39.78
CA ALA A 111 -6.91 23.80 40.66
C ALA A 111 -6.60 25.30 40.71
N GLU A 112 -6.61 25.97 39.56
CA GLU A 112 -6.39 27.42 39.44
C GLU A 112 -7.52 28.19 40.14
N THR A 113 -8.78 27.80 39.92
CA THR A 113 -9.94 28.41 40.59
C THR A 113 -9.83 28.31 42.12
N LEU A 114 -9.37 27.16 42.64
CA LEU A 114 -9.15 26.99 44.07
C LEU A 114 -8.01 27.89 44.58
N ARG A 115 -6.92 28.01 43.82
CA ARG A 115 -5.80 28.91 44.13
C ARG A 115 -6.26 30.36 44.17
N THR A 116 -6.94 30.85 43.14
CA THR A 116 -7.47 32.21 43.06
C THR A 116 -8.49 32.49 44.17
N ARG A 117 -9.36 31.52 44.53
CA ARG A 117 -10.26 31.67 45.68
C ARG A 117 -9.51 31.82 47.01
N ASN A 118 -8.40 31.11 47.19
CA ASN A 118 -7.59 31.23 48.39
C ASN A 118 -6.84 32.57 48.45
N GLU A 119 -6.39 33.09 47.32
CA GLU A 119 -5.83 34.44 47.21
C GLU A 119 -6.89 35.50 47.54
N LEU A 120 -8.08 35.43 46.91
CA LEU A 120 -9.21 36.31 47.21
C LEU A 120 -9.59 36.32 48.71
N LYS A 121 -9.54 35.17 49.38
CA LYS A 121 -9.79 35.10 50.82
C LYS A 121 -8.77 35.88 51.65
N LYS A 122 -7.50 35.88 51.23
CA LYS A 122 -6.45 36.68 51.89
C LYS A 122 -6.69 38.17 51.67
N ASP A 123 -6.97 38.57 50.43
CA ASP A 123 -7.23 39.97 50.08
C ASP A 123 -8.46 40.51 50.83
N VAL A 124 -9.53 39.71 50.93
CA VAL A 124 -10.73 40.08 51.70
C VAL A 124 -10.44 40.18 53.20
N ALA A 125 -9.61 39.31 53.77
CA ALA A 125 -9.22 39.39 55.17
C ALA A 125 -8.41 40.66 55.46
N GLU A 126 -7.48 41.03 54.56
CA GLU A 126 -6.72 42.27 54.63
C GLU A 126 -7.64 43.51 54.54
N LEU A 127 -8.57 43.52 53.58
CA LEU A 127 -9.57 44.58 53.46
C LEU A 127 -10.50 44.68 54.67
N ALA A 128 -10.86 43.55 55.29
CA ALA A 128 -11.68 43.53 56.50
C ALA A 128 -10.95 44.12 57.71
N ILE A 129 -9.65 43.87 57.85
CA ILE A 129 -8.81 44.48 58.89
C ILE A 129 -8.71 46.00 58.66
N LEU A 130 -8.38 46.43 57.45
CA LEU A 130 -8.33 47.86 57.09
C LEU A 130 -9.69 48.55 57.31
N GLY A 131 -10.79 47.88 57.00
CA GLY A 131 -12.15 48.38 57.27
C GLY A 131 -12.45 48.49 58.75
N ALA A 132 -12.06 47.50 59.56
CA ALA A 132 -12.19 47.52 61.01
C ALA A 132 -11.35 48.64 61.64
N GLU A 133 -10.10 48.83 61.19
CA GLU A 133 -9.25 49.95 61.59
C GLU A 133 -9.91 51.29 61.28
N LYS A 134 -10.49 51.46 60.08
CA LYS A 134 -11.18 52.69 59.67
C LYS A 134 -12.44 52.97 60.50
N ILE A 135 -13.18 51.92 60.87
CA ILE A 135 -14.35 52.04 61.75
C ILE A 135 -13.92 52.43 63.17
N ILE A 136 -12.85 51.84 63.71
CA ILE A 136 -12.29 52.22 65.01
C ILE A 136 -11.82 53.68 64.96
N GLU A 137 -11.06 54.08 63.94
CA GLU A 137 -10.62 55.47 63.75
C GLU A 137 -11.80 56.46 63.69
N ARG A 138 -12.93 56.08 63.07
CA ARG A 138 -14.14 56.92 63.00
C ARG A 138 -14.99 56.89 64.28
N SER A 139 -14.93 55.82 65.07
CA SER A 139 -15.68 55.66 66.33
C SER A 139 -14.92 56.15 67.56
N ILE A 140 -13.64 56.52 67.40
CA ILE A 140 -12.91 57.35 68.35
C ILE A 140 -13.49 58.77 68.28
N ASP A 141 -14.58 58.97 68.99
CA ASP A 141 -15.14 60.28 69.32
C ASP A 141 -14.25 60.94 70.38
N PRO A 142 -13.73 62.17 70.15
CA PRO A 142 -13.01 62.94 71.16
C PRO A 142 -13.74 63.04 72.51
N ALA A 143 -15.07 62.93 72.51
CA ALA A 143 -15.88 62.97 73.74
C ALA A 143 -15.70 61.72 74.64
N ALA A 144 -15.45 60.54 74.08
CA ALA A 144 -15.30 59.30 74.85
C ALA A 144 -13.91 59.16 75.52
N HIS A 145 -12.95 60.02 75.17
CA HIS A 145 -11.58 59.95 75.67
C HIS A 145 -11.37 60.72 76.99
N GLN A 146 -12.27 61.64 77.36
CA GLN A 146 -12.18 62.36 78.64
C GLN A 146 -12.53 61.44 79.83
N ASP A 147 -13.58 60.62 79.72
CA ASP A 147 -14.01 59.72 80.80
C ASP A 147 -12.97 58.62 81.14
N ILE A 148 -12.19 58.17 80.16
CA ILE A 148 -11.16 57.13 80.37
C ILE A 148 -9.90 57.73 81.00
N LEU A 149 -9.55 58.97 80.64
CA LEU A 149 -8.40 59.67 81.23
C LEU A 149 -8.67 60.04 82.70
N ASP A 150 -9.91 60.41 83.04
CA ASP A 150 -10.31 60.71 84.43
C ASP A 150 -10.40 59.45 85.33
N GLY A 151 -10.71 58.28 84.75
CA GLY A 151 -10.71 57.01 85.48
C GLY A 151 -9.32 56.48 85.87
N ILE A 152 -8.26 56.90 85.17
CA ILE A 152 -6.87 56.49 85.45
C ILE A 152 -6.20 57.44 86.44
N SER A 153 -6.51 58.73 86.40
CA SER A 153 -5.99 59.73 87.35
C SER A 153 -6.66 59.65 88.73
N ALA A 154 -7.81 58.98 88.88
CA ALA A 154 -8.45 58.72 90.18
C ALA A 154 -7.89 57.50 90.95
N LYS A 155 -6.85 56.82 90.43
CA LYS A 155 -6.20 55.65 91.04
C LYS A 155 -4.70 55.85 91.36
N LEU A 156 -4.22 57.08 91.30
CA LEU A 156 -2.95 57.55 91.88
C LEU A 156 -3.25 58.51 93.04
#